data_AF-A0A8K0RJM0-F1
#
_entry.id   AF-A0A8K0RJM0-F1
#
_cell.length_a   1.000
_cell.length_b   1.000
_cell.length_c   1.000
_cell.angle_alpha   90.00
_cell.angle_beta   90.00
_cell.angle_gamma   90.00
#
_symmetry.space_group_name_H-M   'P 1'
#
loop_
_entity.id
_entity.type
_entity.pdbx_description
1 polymer ?
#
loop_
_entity_poly.entity_id
_entity_poly.type
_entity_poly.pdbx_seq_one_letter_code
_entity_poly.pdbx_strand_id
1 'polypeptide(L)'
;MENVQPNITESTPLLRPDATATSPDDTGNSKDGVNRWRSELQRHFARWSALYVCGLFILLVDVPNFMSEVPKLRMLELGLCRDYYAANDPSVIGRDGSVPEHLCKVREIQSALAKMRGILGMVEGIPGLTLAIPYGVLADSKGRRLVTGLSLLGFVLRDLWAFAVLYFHKVFPVRAVYAAPAFLVLGGGSTVISPMIMAIIAAAVPEASRTRAFFWVQVVLLITELVAPPLGAVLMKVLGPYFAFLVAVPLEALAFVVLGFIPNTRSTHNTPNDNIDGEEAEESQVAHDQRQESRDSQFSASHLLQNIQHGVTTLGMQKGLWIGLLALVVAKMARPMLELILQHMSVRFGWPISKTALLLSFQAAGQILLFAVVLPQVNIWLLNRMKSSSATNLAMTQVSVLFLAAGALCMGLANSVPVFIIAFFGYTLGNGFSSALRSLMTTIVHPDHLSLLFTAIAVFEGISAIGASPLLGLSFSVGLDIGGIAISLPFFIAAVLYTFAAMLLLWGMSIDSGAPET
;
A
#
# COMPACT_ATOMS: atom_id res chain seq x y z
N MET A 1 10.43 -46.19 -46.98
CA MET A 1 9.54 -46.25 -48.17
C MET A 1 8.36 -47.10 -47.72
N GLU A 2 7.13 -46.66 -47.54
CA GLU A 2 6.34 -45.45 -47.86
C GLU A 2 5.20 -45.43 -46.81
N ASN A 3 4.86 -44.29 -46.19
CA ASN A 3 3.83 -43.32 -46.62
C ASN A 3 2.42 -43.95 -46.77
N VAL A 4 1.27 -43.37 -46.42
CA VAL A 4 0.87 -42.06 -45.86
C VAL A 4 -0.67 -42.12 -45.67
N GLN A 5 -1.18 -41.46 -44.62
CA GLN A 5 -2.52 -40.87 -44.38
C GLN A 5 -3.84 -41.68 -44.52
N PRO A 6 -4.74 -41.56 -43.51
CA PRO A 6 -6.19 -41.58 -43.70
C PRO A 6 -6.73 -40.15 -43.92
N ASN A 7 -7.64 -39.96 -44.87
CA ASN A 7 -8.34 -38.69 -45.06
C ASN A 7 -9.85 -38.91 -45.32
N ILE A 8 -10.66 -38.34 -44.41
CA ILE A 8 -11.93 -37.61 -44.62
C ILE A 8 -13.11 -38.35 -45.26
N THR A 9 -14.24 -38.45 -44.54
CA THR A 9 -15.49 -37.75 -44.95
C THR A 9 -16.52 -37.64 -43.83
N GLU A 10 -16.81 -36.38 -43.53
CA GLU A 10 -17.93 -35.79 -42.83
C GLU A 10 -19.26 -36.17 -43.52
N SER A 11 -20.30 -36.53 -42.75
CA SER A 11 -21.68 -36.58 -43.27
C SER A 11 -22.71 -36.43 -42.14
N THR A 12 -23.07 -35.19 -41.86
CA THR A 12 -24.39 -34.84 -41.30
C THR A 12 -24.87 -33.56 -42.00
N PRO A 13 -26.13 -33.50 -42.48
CA PRO A 13 -26.52 -32.58 -43.54
C PRO A 13 -26.90 -31.18 -43.04
N LEU A 14 -26.49 -30.20 -43.86
CA LEU A 14 -26.90 -28.80 -43.86
C LEU A 14 -28.39 -28.63 -44.25
N LEU A 15 -29.04 -27.67 -43.59
CA LEU A 15 -30.10 -26.77 -44.08
C LEU A 15 -31.31 -27.39 -44.83
N ARG A 16 -32.48 -27.32 -44.19
CA ARG A 16 -33.76 -27.23 -44.92
C ARG A 16 -34.09 -25.74 -45.17
N PRO A 17 -34.34 -25.34 -46.43
CA PRO A 17 -34.89 -24.03 -46.72
C PRO A 17 -36.41 -24.10 -46.55
N ASP A 18 -37.03 -23.01 -46.09
CA ASP A 18 -38.23 -22.53 -46.74
C ASP A 18 -38.37 -21.03 -46.46
N ALA A 19 -38.05 -20.28 -47.52
CA ALA A 19 -38.40 -18.90 -47.65
C ALA A 19 -39.89 -18.80 -47.99
N THR A 20 -40.66 -18.11 -47.16
CA THR A 20 -41.74 -17.26 -47.68
C THR A 20 -41.56 -15.87 -47.10
N ALA A 21 -41.02 -15.00 -47.95
CA ALA A 21 -40.93 -13.57 -47.71
C ALA A 21 -42.33 -12.95 -47.80
N THR A 22 -42.72 -12.18 -46.79
CA THR A 22 -43.60 -11.01 -46.97
C THR A 22 -43.16 -9.92 -45.98
N SER A 23 -42.47 -8.92 -46.55
CA SER A 23 -42.32 -7.49 -46.17
C SER A 23 -42.01 -7.05 -44.72
N PRO A 24 -41.23 -5.95 -44.57
CA PRO A 24 -40.58 -5.60 -43.32
C PRO A 24 -41.47 -4.73 -42.44
N ASP A 25 -41.69 -5.17 -41.20
CA ASP A 25 -42.05 -4.26 -40.11
C ASP A 25 -40.88 -4.22 -39.11
N ASP A 26 -39.87 -3.45 -39.50
CA ASP A 26 -38.57 -3.32 -38.86
C ASP A 26 -38.62 -2.34 -37.67
N THR A 27 -39.44 -2.66 -36.67
CA THR A 27 -39.51 -1.88 -35.41
C THR A 27 -39.38 -2.70 -34.13
N GLY A 28 -39.26 -4.04 -34.22
CA GLY A 28 -39.12 -4.92 -33.06
C GLY A 28 -37.68 -5.17 -32.57
N ASN A 29 -36.69 -5.11 -33.46
CA ASN A 29 -35.36 -5.69 -33.20
C ASN A 29 -34.43 -4.80 -32.33
N SER A 30 -34.73 -3.51 -32.20
CA SER A 30 -33.96 -2.59 -31.33
C SER A 30 -34.29 -2.79 -29.84
N LYS A 31 -35.54 -3.11 -29.50
CA LYS A 31 -35.99 -3.25 -28.10
C LYS A 31 -35.41 -4.51 -27.44
N ASP A 32 -35.30 -5.61 -28.17
CA ASP A 32 -34.74 -6.86 -27.65
C ASP A 32 -33.21 -6.80 -27.46
N GLY A 33 -32.49 -6.12 -28.35
CA GLY A 33 -31.07 -5.83 -28.18
C GLY A 33 -30.79 -4.92 -26.97
N VAL A 34 -31.60 -3.86 -26.80
CA VAL A 34 -31.48 -2.93 -25.66
C VAL A 34 -31.86 -3.59 -24.33
N ASN A 35 -32.89 -4.45 -24.31
CA ASN A 35 -33.30 -5.20 -23.12
C ASN A 35 -32.27 -6.27 -22.74
N ARG A 36 -31.69 -6.97 -23.73
CA ARG A 36 -30.61 -7.93 -23.50
C ARG A 36 -29.36 -7.25 -22.97
N TRP A 37 -28.93 -6.14 -23.59
CA TRP A 37 -27.80 -5.33 -23.13
C TRP A 37 -28.04 -4.79 -21.72
N ARG A 38 -29.23 -4.28 -21.39
CA ARG A 38 -29.58 -3.88 -20.01
C ARG A 38 -29.51 -5.06 -19.03
N SER A 39 -30.02 -6.23 -19.40
CA SER A 39 -30.00 -7.41 -18.52
C SER A 39 -28.59 -7.95 -18.27
N GLU A 40 -27.69 -7.81 -19.26
CA GLU A 40 -26.28 -8.16 -19.17
C GLU A 40 -25.51 -7.13 -18.34
N LEU A 41 -25.77 -5.82 -18.54
CA LEU A 41 -25.24 -4.75 -17.71
C LEU A 41 -25.68 -4.91 -16.25
N GLN A 42 -26.96 -5.23 -16.02
CA GLN A 42 -27.54 -5.38 -14.69
C GLN A 42 -26.98 -6.62 -13.96
N ARG A 43 -26.73 -7.72 -14.68
CA ARG A 43 -25.98 -8.88 -14.14
C ARG A 43 -24.51 -8.55 -13.87
N HIS A 44 -23.87 -7.77 -14.73
CA HIS A 44 -22.49 -7.32 -14.53
C HIS A 44 -22.37 -6.40 -13.30
N PHE A 45 -23.22 -5.37 -13.20
CA PHE A 45 -23.27 -4.47 -12.06
C PHE A 45 -23.65 -5.19 -10.76
N ALA A 46 -24.58 -6.15 -10.78
CA ALA A 46 -24.88 -6.96 -9.60
C ALA A 46 -23.64 -7.76 -9.13
N ARG A 47 -22.91 -8.39 -10.06
CA ARG A 47 -21.71 -9.19 -9.75
C ARG A 47 -20.51 -8.35 -9.30
N TRP A 48 -20.32 -7.16 -9.84
CA TRP A 48 -19.16 -6.29 -9.54
C TRP A 48 -19.50 -5.11 -8.63
N SER A 49 -20.74 -4.99 -8.17
CA SER A 49 -21.23 -3.92 -7.28
C SER A 49 -20.33 -3.74 -6.06
N ALA A 50 -20.00 -4.83 -5.38
CA ALA A 50 -19.11 -4.80 -4.21
C ALA A 50 -17.72 -4.25 -4.54
N LEU A 51 -17.17 -4.56 -5.72
CA LEU A 51 -15.89 -4.03 -6.16
C LEU A 51 -15.95 -2.53 -6.45
N TYR A 52 -17.01 -2.05 -7.10
CA TYR A 52 -17.19 -0.62 -7.34
C TYR A 52 -17.40 0.17 -6.04
N VAL A 53 -18.16 -0.39 -5.09
CA VAL A 53 -18.36 0.20 -3.76
C VAL A 53 -17.05 0.24 -2.98
N CYS A 54 -16.25 -0.84 -2.99
CA CYS A 54 -14.94 -0.86 -2.35
C CYS A 54 -13.96 0.10 -3.04
N GLY A 55 -13.97 0.19 -4.36
CA GLY A 55 -13.16 1.15 -5.12
C GLY A 55 -13.51 2.59 -4.79
N LEU A 56 -14.80 2.92 -4.70
CA LEU A 56 -15.27 4.23 -4.26
C LEU A 56 -14.87 4.52 -2.81
N PHE A 57 -14.97 3.52 -1.92
CA PHE A 57 -14.52 3.65 -0.54
C PHE A 57 -13.03 3.98 -0.45
N ILE A 58 -12.18 3.25 -1.20
CA ILE A 58 -10.74 3.52 -1.28
C ILE A 58 -10.49 4.96 -1.77
N LEU A 59 -11.18 5.40 -2.82
CA LEU A 59 -11.05 6.78 -3.31
C LEU A 59 -11.44 7.82 -2.26
N LEU A 60 -12.55 7.61 -1.54
CA LEU A 60 -13.00 8.54 -0.51
C LEU A 60 -12.12 8.57 0.73
N VAL A 61 -11.32 7.53 0.99
CA VAL A 61 -10.35 7.52 2.10
C VAL A 61 -9.00 8.08 1.64
N ASP A 62 -8.47 7.60 0.53
CA ASP A 62 -7.10 7.91 0.13
C ASP A 62 -6.97 9.29 -0.53
N VAL A 63 -7.97 9.76 -1.30
CA VAL A 63 -7.92 11.10 -1.91
C VAL A 63 -7.78 12.18 -0.84
N PRO A 64 -8.64 12.25 0.21
CA PRO A 64 -8.45 13.18 1.32
C PRO A 64 -7.09 13.08 1.98
N ASN A 65 -6.64 11.85 2.26
CA ASN A 65 -5.39 11.59 2.96
C ASN A 65 -4.22 12.21 2.18
N PHE A 66 -4.02 11.84 0.91
CA PHE A 66 -2.95 12.38 0.07
C PHE A 66 -3.11 13.87 -0.27
N MET A 67 -4.36 14.34 -0.46
CA MET A 67 -4.64 15.75 -0.74
C MET A 67 -4.29 16.65 0.45
N SER A 68 -4.51 16.16 1.68
CA SER A 68 -4.30 16.90 2.92
C SER A 68 -2.85 17.03 3.36
N GLU A 69 -1.95 16.15 2.87
CA GLU A 69 -0.54 16.12 3.27
C GLU A 69 0.19 17.45 3.03
N VAL A 70 0.03 18.04 1.84
CA VAL A 70 0.69 19.31 1.49
C VAL A 70 0.15 20.49 2.31
N PRO A 71 -1.18 20.71 2.42
CA PRO A 71 -1.75 21.70 3.34
C PRO A 71 -1.33 21.50 4.80
N LYS A 72 -1.37 20.27 5.32
CA LYS A 72 -0.99 19.93 6.69
C LYS A 72 0.47 20.28 6.96
N LEU A 73 1.37 19.94 6.03
CA LEU A 73 2.78 20.34 6.09
C LEU A 73 2.94 21.85 6.19
N ARG A 74 2.24 22.61 5.33
CA ARG A 74 2.31 24.08 5.34
C ARG A 74 1.73 24.68 6.62
N MET A 75 0.68 24.09 7.19
CA MET A 75 0.09 24.52 8.46
C MET A 75 1.02 24.26 9.64
N LEU A 76 1.70 23.11 9.68
CA LEU A 76 2.73 22.81 10.69
C LEU A 76 3.90 23.78 10.60
N GLU A 77 4.40 24.04 9.38
CA GLU A 77 5.45 25.03 9.13
C GLU A 77 5.03 26.41 9.61
N LEU A 78 3.81 26.86 9.26
CA LEU A 78 3.27 28.14 9.67
C LEU A 78 3.12 28.26 11.18
N GLY A 79 2.69 27.20 11.86
CA GLY A 79 2.61 27.16 13.33
C GLY A 79 3.98 27.38 13.98
N LEU A 80 4.98 26.61 13.59
CA LEU A 80 6.35 26.74 14.11
C LEU A 80 6.97 28.09 13.78
N CYS A 81 6.68 28.62 12.58
CA CYS A 81 7.13 29.92 12.12
C CYS A 81 6.55 31.04 12.98
N ARG A 82 5.26 30.97 13.36
CA ARG A 82 4.65 31.91 14.30
C ARG A 82 5.31 31.85 15.67
N ASP A 83 5.52 30.65 16.21
CA ASP A 83 6.17 30.48 17.52
C ASP A 83 7.57 31.11 17.52
N TYR A 84 8.32 30.94 16.43
CA TYR A 84 9.65 31.54 16.25
C TYR A 84 9.61 33.07 16.18
N TYR A 85 8.75 33.63 15.32
CA TYR A 85 8.67 35.08 15.13
C TYR A 85 8.01 35.81 16.30
N ALA A 86 7.11 35.16 17.03
CA ALA A 86 6.53 35.73 18.26
C ALA A 86 7.61 36.02 19.32
N ALA A 87 8.71 35.26 19.33
CA ALA A 87 9.84 35.48 20.23
C ALA A 87 10.90 36.43 19.66
N ASN A 88 11.14 36.40 18.34
CA ASN A 88 12.26 37.12 17.71
C ASN A 88 11.87 38.44 17.04
N ASP A 89 10.78 38.47 16.27
CA ASP A 89 10.30 39.66 15.58
C ASP A 89 8.78 39.56 15.31
N PRO A 90 7.95 40.04 16.26
CA PRO A 90 6.50 39.97 16.14
C PRO A 90 5.91 40.81 14.98
N SER A 91 6.67 41.75 14.42
CA SER A 91 6.18 42.66 13.36
C SER A 91 5.89 41.94 12.04
N VAL A 92 6.52 40.79 11.83
CA VAL A 92 6.39 39.95 10.64
C VAL A 92 5.06 39.18 10.60
N ILE A 93 4.41 39.01 11.75
CA ILE A 93 3.16 38.25 11.87
C ILE A 93 2.00 39.13 11.40
N GLY A 94 1.33 38.70 10.33
CA GLY A 94 0.14 39.38 9.81
C GLY A 94 -0.99 39.46 10.84
N ARG A 95 -1.94 40.38 10.64
CA ARG A 95 -3.11 40.54 11.55
C ARG A 95 -4.00 39.28 11.62
N ASP A 96 -4.01 38.50 10.55
CA ASP A 96 -4.65 37.20 10.42
C ASP A 96 -3.78 36.04 10.96
N GLY A 97 -2.62 36.36 11.54
CA GLY A 97 -1.60 35.42 11.95
C GLY A 97 -0.80 34.84 10.80
N SER A 98 -1.02 35.19 9.54
CA SER A 98 -0.26 34.59 8.43
C SER A 98 1.21 35.06 8.43
N VAL A 99 2.10 34.19 7.96
CA VAL A 99 3.52 34.51 7.73
C VAL A 99 3.89 34.04 6.31
N PRO A 100 4.48 34.92 5.47
CA PRO A 100 4.92 34.55 4.13
C PRO A 100 5.83 33.31 4.11
N GLU A 101 5.62 32.42 3.14
CA GLU A 101 6.31 31.11 3.10
C GLU A 101 7.85 31.23 3.09
N HIS A 102 8.39 32.19 2.36
CA HIS A 102 9.83 32.40 2.24
C HIS A 102 10.50 32.75 3.57
N LEU A 103 9.78 33.39 4.50
CA LEU A 103 10.29 33.74 5.83
C LEU A 103 10.31 32.53 6.77
N CYS A 104 9.57 31.46 6.46
CA CYS A 104 9.55 30.26 7.29
C CYS A 104 10.66 29.25 6.94
N LYS A 105 11.56 29.59 6.01
CA LYS A 105 12.65 28.70 5.54
C LYS A 105 13.94 28.80 6.36
N VAL A 106 13.91 29.55 7.47
CA VAL A 106 15.02 29.61 8.43
C VAL A 106 15.28 28.21 9.00
N ARG A 107 16.56 27.89 9.22
CA ARG A 107 17.03 26.53 9.58
C ARG A 107 16.36 26.00 10.84
N GLU A 108 16.17 26.84 11.85
CA GLU A 108 15.56 26.51 13.14
C GLU A 108 14.12 26.03 12.97
N ILE A 109 13.33 26.72 12.14
CA ILE A 109 11.94 26.35 11.85
C ILE A 109 11.88 25.02 11.08
N GLN A 110 12.74 24.88 10.08
CA GLN A 110 12.78 23.68 9.23
C GLN A 110 13.30 22.46 9.98
N SER A 111 14.29 22.63 10.86
CA SER A 111 14.86 21.59 11.73
C SER A 111 13.80 21.11 12.72
N ALA A 112 13.08 22.04 13.37
CA ALA A 112 11.96 21.72 14.24
C ALA A 112 10.82 21.00 13.50
N LEU A 113 10.48 21.45 12.28
CA LEU A 113 9.45 20.82 11.43
C LEU A 113 9.85 19.40 11.04
N ALA A 114 11.09 19.19 10.62
CA ALA A 114 11.62 17.89 10.23
C ALA A 114 11.57 16.89 11.38
N LYS A 115 12.01 17.32 12.57
CA LYS A 115 11.92 16.54 13.81
C LYS A 115 10.47 16.21 14.16
N MET A 116 9.58 17.20 14.07
CA MET A 116 8.16 17.02 14.38
C MET A 116 7.49 16.01 13.46
N ARG A 117 7.73 16.10 12.14
CA ARG A 117 7.21 15.13 11.16
C ARG A 117 7.76 13.72 11.39
N GLY A 118 9.06 13.61 11.65
CA GLY A 118 9.69 12.32 11.92
C GLY A 118 9.08 11.62 13.14
N ILE A 119 8.85 12.37 14.22
CA ILE A 119 8.20 11.85 15.43
C ILE A 119 6.72 11.54 15.18
N LEU A 120 5.98 12.41 14.48
CA LEU A 120 4.58 12.16 14.15
C LEU A 120 4.41 10.87 13.35
N GLY A 121 5.21 10.66 12.30
CA GLY A 121 5.18 9.43 11.50
C GLY A 121 5.49 8.18 12.34
N MET A 122 6.43 8.27 13.29
CA MET A 122 6.72 7.17 14.23
C MET A 122 5.50 6.85 15.10
N VAL A 123 4.90 7.86 15.73
CA VAL A 123 3.76 7.68 16.64
C VAL A 123 2.51 7.22 15.88
N GLU A 124 2.32 7.64 14.62
CA GLU A 124 1.24 7.14 13.75
C GLU A 124 1.44 5.65 13.37
N GLY A 125 2.69 5.20 13.20
CA GLY A 125 3.00 3.80 12.87
C GLY A 125 2.79 2.80 14.01
N ILE A 126 2.95 3.23 15.28
CA ILE A 126 2.90 2.35 16.46
C ILE A 126 1.53 1.66 16.65
N PRO A 127 0.38 2.36 16.65
CA PRO A 127 -0.92 1.73 16.72
C PRO A 127 -1.12 0.71 15.62
N GLY A 128 -0.62 1.03 14.42
CA GLY A 128 -0.76 0.16 13.27
C GLY A 128 -0.07 -1.20 13.41
N LEU A 129 1.14 -1.23 13.95
CA LEU A 129 1.86 -2.48 14.17
C LEU A 129 1.30 -3.26 15.37
N THR A 130 1.00 -2.56 16.46
CA THR A 130 0.59 -3.20 17.73
C THR A 130 -0.84 -3.73 17.69
N LEU A 131 -1.74 -3.04 16.98
CA LEU A 131 -3.17 -3.35 16.94
C LEU A 131 -3.58 -4.16 15.70
N ALA A 132 -2.67 -4.45 14.76
CA ALA A 132 -2.97 -5.25 13.57
C ALA A 132 -3.59 -6.62 13.91
N ILE A 133 -2.98 -7.37 14.82
CA ILE A 133 -3.46 -8.70 15.21
C ILE A 133 -4.76 -8.61 16.02
N PRO A 134 -4.86 -7.79 17.09
CA PRO A 134 -6.11 -7.62 17.83
C PRO A 134 -7.31 -7.23 16.96
N TYR A 135 -7.14 -6.29 16.03
CA TYR A 135 -8.23 -5.89 15.13
C TYR A 135 -8.51 -6.92 14.04
N GLY A 136 -7.53 -7.73 13.64
CA GLY A 136 -7.77 -8.90 12.79
C GLY A 136 -8.72 -9.90 13.47
N VAL A 137 -8.44 -10.27 14.73
CA VAL A 137 -9.32 -11.15 15.52
C VAL A 137 -10.69 -10.51 15.76
N LEU A 138 -10.73 -9.19 16.00
CA LEU A 138 -11.98 -8.46 16.13
C LEU A 138 -12.80 -8.48 14.83
N ALA A 139 -12.13 -8.42 13.67
CA ALA A 139 -12.78 -8.47 12.37
C ALA A 139 -13.38 -9.85 12.08
N ASP A 140 -12.72 -10.92 12.52
CA ASP A 140 -13.24 -12.28 12.36
C ASP A 140 -14.47 -12.53 13.24
N SER A 141 -14.48 -11.98 14.46
CA SER A 141 -15.58 -12.16 15.43
C SER A 141 -16.77 -11.20 15.20
N LYS A 142 -16.49 -9.90 15.06
CA LYS A 142 -17.53 -8.85 14.95
C LYS A 142 -17.78 -8.37 13.52
N GLY A 143 -16.99 -8.84 12.56
CA GLY A 143 -17.11 -8.52 11.15
C GLY A 143 -16.16 -7.42 10.68
N ARG A 144 -15.69 -7.55 9.43
CA ARG A 144 -14.70 -6.66 8.80
C ARG A 144 -15.20 -5.23 8.64
N ARG A 145 -16.49 -5.04 8.33
CA ARG A 145 -17.12 -3.72 8.19
C ARG A 145 -17.02 -2.88 9.46
N LEU A 146 -17.22 -3.49 10.63
CA LEU A 146 -17.14 -2.79 11.92
C LEU A 146 -15.72 -2.29 12.17
N VAL A 147 -14.72 -3.15 11.93
CA VAL A 147 -13.31 -2.78 12.06
C VAL A 147 -12.93 -1.67 11.08
N THR A 148 -13.33 -1.77 9.81
CA THR A 148 -13.14 -0.70 8.82
C THR A 148 -13.77 0.62 9.27
N GLY A 149 -14.96 0.60 9.85
CA GLY A 149 -15.63 1.79 10.38
C GLY A 149 -14.91 2.42 11.58
N LEU A 150 -14.37 1.59 12.47
CA LEU A 150 -13.54 2.06 13.58
C LEU A 150 -12.22 2.68 13.10
N SER A 151 -11.58 2.10 12.08
CA SER A 151 -10.39 2.67 11.45
C SER A 151 -10.68 4.02 10.81
N LEU A 152 -11.79 4.14 10.08
CA LEU A 152 -12.22 5.39 9.47
C LEU A 152 -12.52 6.48 10.52
N LEU A 153 -13.17 6.10 11.63
CA LEU A 153 -13.41 7.02 12.74
C LEU A 153 -12.09 7.54 13.33
N GLY A 154 -11.09 6.68 13.48
CA GLY A 154 -9.77 7.05 13.94
C GLY A 154 -9.09 8.09 13.03
N PHE A 155 -9.17 7.93 11.71
CA PHE A 155 -8.61 8.91 10.76
C PHE A 155 -9.32 10.26 10.80
N VAL A 156 -10.65 10.26 10.75
CA VAL A 156 -11.43 11.50 10.81
C VAL A 156 -11.15 12.27 12.11
N LEU A 157 -11.10 11.58 13.26
CA LEU A 157 -10.77 12.21 14.54
C LEU A 157 -9.33 12.71 14.61
N ARG A 158 -8.36 11.96 14.05
CA ARG A 158 -6.96 12.39 13.92
C ARG A 158 -6.87 13.70 13.14
N ASP A 159 -7.51 13.78 11.98
CA ASP A 159 -7.42 14.94 11.10
C ASP A 159 -8.22 16.12 11.62
N LEU A 160 -9.38 15.90 12.26
CA LEU A 160 -10.11 16.92 13.01
C LEU A 160 -9.27 17.50 14.15
N TRP A 161 -8.59 16.67 14.93
CA TRP A 161 -7.72 17.14 16.00
C TRP A 161 -6.53 17.95 15.46
N ALA A 162 -5.84 17.42 14.46
CA ALA A 162 -4.74 18.13 13.81
C ALA A 162 -5.19 19.47 13.23
N PHE A 163 -6.34 19.51 12.56
CA PHE A 163 -6.93 20.74 12.04
C PHE A 163 -7.27 21.72 13.17
N ALA A 164 -7.95 21.27 14.22
CA ALA A 164 -8.35 22.11 15.35
C ALA A 164 -7.14 22.76 16.04
N VAL A 165 -6.09 21.99 16.32
CA VAL A 165 -4.86 22.51 16.94
C VAL A 165 -4.17 23.56 16.06
N LEU A 166 -4.07 23.29 14.75
CA LEU A 166 -3.37 24.17 13.81
C LEU A 166 -4.18 25.41 13.42
N TYR A 167 -5.52 25.33 13.45
CA TYR A 167 -6.42 26.45 13.21
C TYR A 167 -6.54 27.35 14.44
N PHE A 168 -6.85 26.78 15.62
CA PHE A 168 -6.96 27.50 16.89
C PHE A 168 -5.60 27.72 17.57
N HIS A 169 -4.64 28.24 16.81
CA HIS A 169 -3.25 28.45 17.23
C HIS A 169 -3.08 29.40 18.44
N LYS A 170 -4.12 30.18 18.80
CA LYS A 170 -4.12 31.04 20.00
C LYS A 170 -4.44 30.28 21.28
N VAL A 171 -5.13 29.15 21.17
CA VAL A 171 -5.58 28.33 22.31
C VAL A 171 -4.63 27.15 22.51
N PHE A 172 -4.23 26.49 21.42
CA PHE A 172 -3.39 25.30 21.47
C PHE A 172 -1.98 25.59 20.97
N PRO A 173 -0.93 25.10 21.67
CA PRO A 173 0.43 25.12 21.14
C PRO A 173 0.56 24.12 19.98
N VAL A 174 1.44 24.39 19.02
CA VAL A 174 1.67 23.51 17.84
C VAL A 174 2.04 22.08 18.26
N ARG A 175 2.72 21.92 19.41
CA ARG A 175 3.08 20.61 19.96
C ARG A 175 1.87 19.73 20.33
N ALA A 176 0.69 20.29 20.50
CA ALA A 176 -0.53 19.50 20.77
C ALA A 176 -0.92 18.59 19.59
N VAL A 177 -0.36 18.80 18.39
CA VAL A 177 -0.54 17.89 17.24
C VAL A 177 -0.05 16.47 17.53
N TYR A 178 0.92 16.28 18.44
CA TYR A 178 1.38 14.94 18.83
C TYR A 178 0.30 14.05 19.46
N ALA A 179 -0.83 14.62 19.89
CA ALA A 179 -1.97 13.85 20.36
C ALA A 179 -2.85 13.30 19.22
N ALA A 180 -2.73 13.80 17.99
CA ALA A 180 -3.55 13.36 16.85
C ALA A 180 -3.47 11.83 16.60
N PRO A 181 -2.27 11.20 16.61
CA PRO A 181 -2.16 9.77 16.37
C PRO A 181 -2.81 8.90 17.45
N ALA A 182 -3.11 9.43 18.64
CA ALA A 182 -3.78 8.66 19.70
C ALA A 182 -5.17 8.19 19.25
N PHE A 183 -5.85 8.93 18.37
CA PHE A 183 -7.14 8.53 17.82
C PHE A 183 -7.03 7.32 16.87
N LEU A 184 -5.86 7.04 16.30
CA LEU A 184 -5.64 5.85 15.49
C LEU A 184 -5.70 4.55 16.31
N VAL A 185 -5.57 4.63 17.64
CA VAL A 185 -5.78 3.46 18.53
C VAL A 185 -7.19 2.91 18.41
N LEU A 186 -8.19 3.73 18.05
CA LEU A 186 -9.58 3.31 17.91
C LEU A 186 -9.79 2.28 16.79
N GLY A 187 -8.91 2.23 15.79
CA GLY A 187 -9.07 1.32 14.64
C GLY A 187 -7.77 0.84 13.99
N GLY A 188 -6.63 1.01 14.66
CA GLY A 188 -5.32 0.54 14.20
C GLY A 188 -4.77 1.22 12.94
N GLY A 189 -5.35 2.32 12.47
CA GLY A 189 -4.81 3.11 11.35
C GLY A 189 -4.70 2.37 10.01
N SER A 190 -3.71 2.78 9.20
CA SER A 190 -3.60 2.38 7.77
C SER A 190 -3.21 0.92 7.59
N THR A 191 -2.48 0.35 8.54
CA THR A 191 -2.05 -1.06 8.53
C THR A 191 -3.20 -2.03 8.80
N VAL A 192 -4.29 -1.57 9.42
CA VAL A 192 -5.51 -2.36 9.66
C VAL A 192 -6.52 -2.16 8.54
N ILE A 193 -6.79 -0.91 8.14
CA ILE A 193 -7.85 -0.63 7.16
C ILE A 193 -7.55 -1.27 5.79
N SER A 194 -6.29 -1.24 5.34
CA SER A 194 -5.87 -1.76 4.03
C SER A 194 -6.12 -3.27 3.88
N PRO A 195 -5.63 -4.15 4.79
CA PRO A 195 -5.93 -5.57 4.70
C PRO A 195 -7.41 -5.89 4.90
N MET A 196 -8.16 -5.11 5.69
CA MET A 196 -9.61 -5.30 5.83
C MET A 196 -10.34 -5.09 4.50
N ILE A 197 -10.03 -4.02 3.76
CA ILE A 197 -10.62 -3.76 2.44
C ILE A 197 -10.25 -4.88 1.45
N MET A 198 -8.97 -5.27 1.41
CA MET A 198 -8.51 -6.34 0.53
C MET A 198 -9.22 -7.67 0.85
N ALA A 199 -9.44 -7.97 2.12
CA ALA A 199 -10.16 -9.15 2.56
C ALA A 199 -11.67 -9.09 2.21
N ILE A 200 -12.29 -7.91 2.29
CA ILE A 200 -13.69 -7.70 1.85
C ILE A 200 -13.80 -7.95 0.34
N ILE A 201 -12.89 -7.39 -0.46
CA ILE A 201 -12.86 -7.60 -1.92
C ILE A 201 -12.63 -9.08 -2.25
N ALA A 202 -11.72 -9.75 -1.55
CA ALA A 202 -11.43 -11.16 -1.75
C ALA A 202 -12.64 -12.07 -1.50
N ALA A 203 -13.50 -11.69 -0.55
CA ALA A 203 -14.71 -12.41 -0.20
C ALA A 203 -15.89 -12.10 -1.15
N ALA A 204 -15.92 -10.89 -1.74
CA ALA A 204 -17.01 -10.48 -2.63
C ALA A 204 -16.79 -10.90 -4.10
N VAL A 205 -15.56 -11.17 -4.50
CA VAL A 205 -15.20 -11.49 -5.89
C VAL A 205 -14.94 -13.00 -6.06
N PRO A 206 -15.48 -13.65 -7.11
CA PRO A 206 -15.19 -15.05 -7.43
C PRO A 206 -13.69 -15.30 -7.63
N GLU A 207 -13.22 -16.48 -7.24
CA GLU A 207 -11.79 -16.83 -7.20
C GLU A 207 -11.08 -16.61 -8.54
N ALA A 208 -11.72 -17.02 -9.65
CA ALA A 208 -11.20 -16.87 -11.01
C ALA A 208 -10.93 -15.40 -11.41
N SER A 209 -11.56 -14.44 -10.74
CA SER A 209 -11.45 -13.00 -11.03
C SER A 209 -10.78 -12.19 -9.90
N ARG A 210 -10.41 -12.83 -8.78
CA ARG A 210 -9.86 -12.17 -7.59
C ARG A 210 -8.55 -11.43 -7.88
N THR A 211 -7.65 -12.04 -8.65
CA THR A 211 -6.39 -11.40 -9.06
C THR A 211 -6.63 -10.13 -9.88
N ARG A 212 -7.59 -10.16 -10.81
CA ARG A 212 -7.97 -8.99 -11.61
C ARG A 212 -8.53 -7.87 -10.73
N ALA A 213 -9.32 -8.21 -9.72
CA ALA A 213 -9.85 -7.25 -8.75
C ALA A 213 -8.73 -6.56 -7.94
N PHE A 214 -7.74 -7.33 -7.46
CA PHE A 214 -6.59 -6.75 -6.76
C PHE A 214 -5.74 -5.84 -7.65
N PHE A 215 -5.55 -6.20 -8.92
CA PHE A 215 -4.88 -5.31 -9.88
C PHE A 215 -5.66 -4.01 -10.09
N TRP A 216 -6.98 -4.07 -10.20
CA TRP A 216 -7.81 -2.86 -10.27
C TRP A 216 -7.66 -1.97 -9.04
N VAL A 217 -7.66 -2.54 -7.84
CA VAL A 217 -7.40 -1.78 -6.60
C VAL A 217 -6.06 -1.08 -6.67
N GLN A 218 -5.00 -1.79 -7.09
CA GLN A 218 -3.67 -1.20 -7.18
C GLN A 218 -3.62 -0.05 -8.20
N VAL A 219 -4.32 -0.17 -9.33
CA VAL A 219 -4.44 0.91 -10.32
C VAL A 219 -5.15 2.12 -9.72
N VAL A 220 -6.25 1.92 -8.98
CA VAL A 220 -6.97 3.00 -8.29
C VAL A 220 -6.04 3.72 -7.31
N LEU A 221 -5.28 2.98 -6.48
CA LEU A 221 -4.32 3.55 -5.54
C LEU A 221 -3.27 4.43 -6.24
N LEU A 222 -2.72 3.96 -7.36
CA LEU A 222 -1.73 4.69 -8.13
C LEU A 222 -2.30 5.96 -8.78
N ILE A 223 -3.54 5.91 -9.29
CA ILE A 223 -4.23 7.09 -9.84
C ILE A 223 -4.50 8.12 -8.74
N THR A 224 -4.93 7.68 -7.55
CA THR A 224 -5.14 8.54 -6.40
C THR A 224 -3.84 9.26 -6.03
N GLU A 225 -2.74 8.52 -5.91
CA GLU A 225 -1.43 9.08 -5.59
C GLU A 225 -0.94 10.08 -6.64
N LEU A 226 -1.27 9.85 -7.92
CA LEU A 226 -0.97 10.76 -9.01
C LEU A 226 -1.76 12.07 -8.92
N VAL A 227 -3.06 12.01 -8.61
CA VAL A 227 -4.01 13.14 -8.76
C VAL A 227 -4.22 13.93 -7.46
N ALA A 228 -4.20 13.27 -6.30
CA ALA A 228 -4.57 13.89 -5.02
C ALA A 228 -3.56 14.96 -4.53
N PRO A 229 -2.22 14.77 -4.58
CA PRO A 229 -1.28 15.79 -4.13
C PRO A 229 -1.33 17.11 -4.94
N PRO A 230 -1.44 17.11 -6.29
CA PRO A 230 -1.65 18.30 -7.09
C PRO A 230 -2.96 18.99 -6.75
N LEU A 231 -4.03 18.22 -6.56
CA LEU A 231 -5.31 18.76 -6.15
C LEU A 231 -5.18 19.52 -4.84
N GLY A 232 -4.48 18.95 -3.85
CA GLY A 232 -4.19 19.60 -2.57
C GLY A 232 -3.33 20.86 -2.73
N ALA A 233 -2.31 20.81 -3.58
CA ALA A 233 -1.44 21.95 -3.85
C ALA A 233 -2.17 23.12 -4.57
N VAL A 234 -3.03 22.81 -5.54
CA VAL A 234 -3.87 23.79 -6.24
C VAL A 234 -4.89 24.39 -5.28
N LEU A 235 -5.56 23.55 -4.48
CA LEU A 235 -6.54 23.98 -3.51
C LEU A 235 -5.91 24.91 -2.46
N MET A 236 -4.71 24.56 -1.98
CA MET A 236 -3.92 25.40 -1.07
C MET A 236 -3.56 26.75 -1.71
N LYS A 237 -3.24 26.78 -3.00
CA LYS A 237 -2.89 28.02 -3.72
C LYS A 237 -4.09 28.95 -3.90
N VAL A 238 -5.28 28.39 -4.15
CA VAL A 238 -6.50 29.17 -4.45
C VAL A 238 -7.24 29.59 -3.18
N LEU A 239 -7.41 28.67 -2.22
CA LEU A 239 -8.27 28.86 -1.04
C LEU A 239 -7.48 28.97 0.27
N GLY A 240 -6.16 28.83 0.22
CA GLY A 240 -5.29 28.83 1.38
C GLY A 240 -5.16 27.46 2.06
N PRO A 241 -4.15 27.29 2.94
CA PRO A 241 -3.83 25.99 3.54
C PRO A 241 -4.93 25.48 4.49
N TYR A 242 -5.58 26.37 5.23
CA TYR A 242 -6.66 26.00 6.16
C TYR A 242 -7.84 25.35 5.44
N PHE A 243 -8.36 26.03 4.41
CA PHE A 243 -9.52 25.51 3.69
C PHE A 243 -9.16 24.24 2.91
N ALA A 244 -7.96 24.18 2.34
CA ALA A 244 -7.50 23.00 1.62
C ALA A 244 -7.44 21.75 2.51
N PHE A 245 -7.01 21.89 3.77
CA PHE A 245 -7.06 20.79 4.73
C PHE A 245 -8.50 20.49 5.18
N LEU A 246 -9.30 21.52 5.46
CA LEU A 246 -10.67 21.36 5.95
C LEU A 246 -11.56 20.59 4.96
N VAL A 247 -11.40 20.77 3.65
CA VAL A 247 -12.18 20.06 2.62
C VAL A 247 -11.91 18.55 2.60
N ALA A 248 -10.72 18.11 3.04
CA ALA A 248 -10.38 16.69 3.10
C ALA A 248 -11.27 15.94 4.10
N VAL A 249 -11.54 16.54 5.26
CA VAL A 249 -12.28 15.92 6.37
C VAL A 249 -13.72 15.49 6.01
N PRO A 250 -14.59 16.34 5.44
CA PRO A 250 -15.93 15.92 5.05
C PRO A 250 -15.90 14.93 3.87
N LEU A 251 -14.92 15.05 2.97
CA LEU A 251 -14.75 14.09 1.88
C LEU A 251 -14.40 12.69 2.41
N GLU A 252 -13.56 12.62 3.44
CA GLU A 252 -13.26 11.37 4.14
C GLU A 252 -14.47 10.85 4.93
N ALA A 253 -15.22 11.74 5.58
CA ALA A 253 -16.44 11.36 6.31
C ALA A 253 -17.53 10.76 5.39
N LEU A 254 -17.58 11.13 4.10
CA LEU A 254 -18.47 10.50 3.12
C LEU A 254 -18.18 8.99 2.94
N ALA A 255 -16.96 8.52 3.27
CA ALA A 255 -16.65 7.11 3.24
C ALA A 255 -17.49 6.29 4.24
N PHE A 256 -18.03 6.90 5.31
CA PHE A 256 -18.97 6.22 6.22
C PHE A 256 -20.27 5.84 5.50
N VAL A 257 -20.75 6.71 4.60
CA VAL A 257 -21.96 6.45 3.81
C VAL A 257 -21.71 5.27 2.88
N VAL A 258 -20.56 5.24 2.21
CA VAL A 258 -20.18 4.14 1.30
C VAL A 258 -19.94 2.82 2.04
N LEU A 259 -19.33 2.88 3.22
CA LEU A 259 -19.19 1.73 4.12
C LEU A 259 -20.56 1.14 4.50
N GLY A 260 -21.59 2.00 4.56
CA GLY A 260 -23.01 1.65 4.67
C GLY A 260 -23.45 0.55 3.70
N PHE A 261 -22.96 0.61 2.47
CA PHE A 261 -23.32 -0.27 1.36
C PHE A 261 -22.42 -1.50 1.23
N ILE A 262 -21.31 -1.56 1.98
CA ILE A 262 -20.43 -2.72 1.97
C ILE A 262 -21.13 -3.88 2.72
N PRO A 263 -21.34 -5.04 2.09
CA PRO A 263 -22.00 -6.18 2.72
C PRO A 263 -21.17 -6.69 3.89
N ASN A 264 -21.84 -7.15 4.95
CA ASN A 264 -21.20 -7.78 6.10
C ASN A 264 -20.68 -9.17 5.70
N THR A 265 -19.46 -9.24 5.16
CA THR A 265 -18.77 -10.50 4.92
C THR A 265 -18.29 -11.05 6.26
N ARG A 266 -19.03 -11.99 6.86
CA ARG A 266 -18.51 -12.84 7.93
C ARG A 266 -17.53 -13.83 7.32
N SER A 267 -16.43 -14.11 8.02
CA SER A 267 -15.49 -15.15 7.59
C SER A 267 -16.17 -16.50 7.70
N THR A 268 -16.71 -17.03 6.60
CA THR A 268 -17.29 -18.37 6.58
C THR A 268 -16.15 -19.39 6.53
N HIS A 269 -15.57 -19.71 7.68
CA HIS A 269 -14.74 -20.88 7.83
C HIS A 269 -15.39 -21.77 8.90
N ASN A 270 -15.80 -22.96 8.47
CA ASN A 270 -16.46 -24.07 9.20
C ASN A 270 -17.95 -24.27 8.91
N THR A 271 -18.24 -24.90 7.77
CA THR A 271 -19.25 -25.96 7.64
C THR A 271 -18.87 -26.84 6.44
N PRO A 272 -18.30 -28.04 6.63
CA PRO A 272 -18.41 -29.11 5.65
C PRO A 272 -19.76 -29.81 5.81
N ASN A 273 -20.50 -29.93 4.70
CA ASN A 273 -21.68 -30.76 4.46
C ASN A 273 -22.92 -30.58 5.37
N ASP A 274 -24.02 -30.17 4.74
CA ASP A 274 -25.24 -30.98 4.76
C ASP A 274 -26.07 -30.67 3.52
N ASN A 275 -26.21 -31.69 2.66
CA ASN A 275 -27.34 -31.89 1.77
C ASN A 275 -27.43 -33.41 1.59
N ILE A 276 -28.11 -34.05 2.54
CA ILE A 276 -28.64 -35.41 2.42
C ILE A 276 -30.05 -35.25 1.86
N ASP A 277 -30.35 -35.93 0.76
CA ASP A 277 -31.68 -36.42 0.42
C ASP A 277 -31.49 -37.82 -0.21
N GLY A 278 -32.13 -38.83 0.38
CA GLY A 278 -32.13 -40.20 -0.14
C GLY A 278 -32.35 -41.26 0.95
N GLU A 279 -33.59 -41.76 1.01
CA GLU A 279 -34.19 -42.68 1.99
C GLU A 279 -33.69 -44.13 1.98
N GLU A 280 -34.19 -44.88 2.98
CA GLU A 280 -34.26 -46.35 3.17
C GLU A 280 -33.00 -47.02 3.77
N ALA A 281 -33.04 -48.00 4.68
CA ALA A 281 -33.97 -48.55 5.68
C ALA A 281 -33.23 -49.77 6.32
N GLU A 282 -33.47 -50.07 7.61
CA GLU A 282 -33.37 -51.41 8.27
C GLU A 282 -31.99 -52.13 8.35
N GLU A 283 -31.55 -52.87 9.37
CA GLU A 283 -31.97 -53.20 10.74
C GLU A 283 -30.83 -54.04 11.40
N SER A 284 -30.77 -54.09 12.75
CA SER A 284 -30.15 -55.12 13.62
C SER A 284 -28.60 -55.19 13.78
N GLN A 285 -28.02 -54.81 14.94
CA GLN A 285 -27.85 -55.58 16.22
C GLN A 285 -26.98 -56.85 16.07
N VAL A 286 -25.93 -57.19 16.86
CA VAL A 286 -25.43 -56.80 18.20
C VAL A 286 -24.00 -57.38 18.44
N ALA A 287 -23.18 -56.61 19.18
CA ALA A 287 -22.05 -56.93 20.08
C ALA A 287 -20.73 -57.59 19.61
N HIS A 288 -19.60 -56.88 19.79
CA HIS A 288 -18.70 -57.07 20.95
C HIS A 288 -17.74 -55.87 21.15
N ASP A 289 -17.64 -55.41 22.41
CA ASP A 289 -16.47 -54.81 23.09
C ASP A 289 -15.69 -53.64 22.48
N GLN A 290 -15.94 -52.44 23.00
CA GLN A 290 -15.08 -51.81 24.03
C GLN A 290 -15.63 -50.42 24.40
N ARG A 291 -15.70 -50.14 25.71
CA ARG A 291 -15.77 -48.79 26.25
C ARG A 291 -14.52 -48.04 25.76
N GLN A 292 -14.69 -47.12 24.82
CA GLN A 292 -13.69 -46.09 24.55
C GLN A 292 -14.36 -44.74 24.54
N GLU A 293 -14.02 -43.98 25.57
CA GLU A 293 -14.33 -42.57 25.75
C GLU A 293 -14.12 -41.80 24.46
N SER A 294 -15.09 -40.95 24.16
CA SER A 294 -15.02 -39.87 23.19
C SER A 294 -13.76 -39.04 23.42
N ARG A 295 -12.73 -39.32 22.63
CA ARG A 295 -11.43 -38.64 22.62
C ARG A 295 -11.56 -37.27 21.97
N ASP A 296 -11.35 -36.25 22.80
CA ASP A 296 -10.63 -35.01 22.53
C ASP A 296 -10.64 -34.43 21.10
N SER A 297 -11.44 -33.38 20.91
CA SER A 297 -10.98 -32.20 20.17
C SER A 297 -10.34 -31.20 21.15
N GLN A 298 -9.37 -31.67 21.93
CA GLN A 298 -8.45 -30.78 22.62
C GLN A 298 -7.48 -30.24 21.57
N PHE A 299 -7.88 -29.16 20.91
CA PHE A 299 -7.01 -28.38 20.01
C PHE A 299 -5.90 -27.79 20.88
N SER A 300 -4.86 -28.60 21.11
CA SER A 300 -3.82 -28.27 22.06
C SER A 300 -2.96 -27.16 21.49
N ALA A 301 -2.96 -26.01 22.16
CA ALA A 301 -2.05 -24.91 21.88
C ALA A 301 -0.58 -25.38 21.81
N SER A 302 -0.22 -26.48 22.49
CA SER A 302 1.11 -27.09 22.41
C SER A 302 1.46 -27.62 21.01
N HIS A 303 0.51 -28.17 20.24
CA HIS A 303 0.76 -28.67 18.90
C HIS A 303 0.92 -27.54 17.88
N LEU A 304 0.15 -26.46 18.01
CA LEU A 304 0.38 -25.23 17.23
C LEU A 304 1.70 -24.56 17.59
N LEU A 305 2.04 -24.47 18.88
CA LEU A 305 3.31 -23.94 19.35
C LEU A 305 4.49 -24.77 18.86
N GLN A 306 4.40 -26.09 18.85
CA GLN A 306 5.43 -26.97 18.30
C GLN A 306 5.57 -26.81 16.78
N ASN A 307 4.46 -26.72 16.02
CA ASN A 307 4.51 -26.50 14.58
C ASN A 307 5.08 -25.11 14.21
N ILE A 308 4.76 -24.08 15.01
CA ILE A 308 5.34 -22.75 14.86
C ILE A 308 6.82 -22.77 15.26
N GLN A 309 7.20 -23.45 16.35
CA GLN A 309 8.61 -23.59 16.74
C GLN A 309 9.43 -24.33 15.69
N HIS A 310 8.90 -25.41 15.11
CA HIS A 310 9.54 -26.12 14.00
C HIS A 310 9.62 -25.27 12.73
N GLY A 311 8.57 -24.51 12.39
CA GLY A 311 8.58 -23.58 11.26
C GLY A 311 9.58 -22.44 11.46
N VAL A 312 9.60 -21.82 12.64
CA VAL A 312 10.50 -20.70 13.00
C VAL A 312 11.96 -21.16 13.08
N THR A 313 12.23 -22.36 13.59
CA THR A 313 13.60 -22.93 13.60
C THR A 313 14.07 -23.27 12.19
N THR A 314 13.20 -23.87 11.37
CA THR A 314 13.49 -24.18 9.95
C THR A 314 13.74 -22.92 9.13
N LEU A 315 12.90 -21.90 9.27
CA LEU A 315 13.09 -20.58 8.63
C LEU A 315 14.33 -19.87 9.18
N GLY A 316 14.55 -19.98 10.49
CA GLY A 316 15.68 -19.37 11.19
C GLY A 316 17.04 -19.93 10.77
N MET A 317 17.09 -21.18 10.29
CA MET A 317 18.30 -21.85 9.82
C MET A 317 18.74 -21.41 8.42
N GLN A 318 17.86 -20.80 7.62
CA GLN A 318 18.19 -20.36 6.27
C GLN A 318 18.80 -18.94 6.28
N LYS A 319 20.12 -18.86 6.08
CA LYS A 319 20.86 -17.58 6.04
C LYS A 319 20.26 -16.58 5.03
N GLY A 320 19.88 -17.06 3.84
CA GLY A 320 19.30 -16.21 2.78
C GLY A 320 17.98 -15.54 3.19
N LEU A 321 17.19 -16.16 4.07
CA LEU A 321 15.93 -15.61 4.54
C LEU A 321 16.14 -14.39 5.45
N TRP A 322 17.09 -14.48 6.38
CA TRP A 322 17.47 -13.36 7.25
C TRP A 322 18.03 -12.19 6.47
N ILE A 323 18.83 -12.47 5.44
CA ILE A 323 19.35 -11.44 4.53
C ILE A 323 18.21 -10.75 3.80
N GLY A 324 17.23 -11.50 3.27
CA GLY A 324 16.05 -10.94 2.64
C GLY A 324 15.19 -10.10 3.59
N LEU A 325 14.95 -10.58 4.82
CA LEU A 325 14.22 -9.85 5.85
C LEU A 325 14.93 -8.55 6.25
N LEU A 326 16.26 -8.58 6.41
CA LEU A 326 17.04 -7.38 6.74
C LEU A 326 17.05 -6.38 5.57
N ALA A 327 17.15 -6.88 4.33
CA ALA A 327 17.08 -6.03 3.14
C ALA A 327 15.68 -5.38 2.96
N LEU A 328 14.60 -6.07 3.36
CA LEU A 328 13.24 -5.52 3.38
C LEU A 328 13.07 -4.35 4.35
N VAL A 329 13.86 -4.28 5.43
CA VAL A 329 13.84 -3.12 6.32
C VAL A 329 14.15 -1.85 5.53
N VAL A 330 15.08 -1.87 4.58
CA VAL A 330 15.43 -0.68 3.80
C VAL A 330 14.35 -0.35 2.75
N ALA A 331 13.54 -1.34 2.34
CA ALA A 331 12.52 -1.18 1.30
C ALA A 331 11.42 -0.17 1.66
N LYS A 332 11.10 0.01 2.95
CA LYS A 332 10.03 0.93 3.41
C LYS A 332 10.47 2.38 3.57
N MET A 333 11.72 2.72 3.25
CA MET A 333 12.20 4.11 3.31
C MET A 333 11.66 5.00 2.19
N ALA A 334 11.12 4.44 1.10
CA ALA A 334 10.70 5.21 -0.06
C ALA A 334 9.61 6.25 0.25
N ARG A 335 8.59 5.88 1.04
CA ARG A 335 7.48 6.78 1.41
C ARG A 335 7.94 8.00 2.22
N PRO A 336 8.60 7.83 3.39
CA PRO A 336 9.10 8.97 4.14
C PRO A 336 10.19 9.76 3.39
N MET A 337 10.89 9.14 2.43
CA MET A 337 11.77 9.88 1.52
C MET A 337 11.01 10.85 0.62
N LEU A 338 9.90 10.42 -0.02
CA LEU A 338 9.05 11.29 -0.86
C LEU A 338 8.50 12.49 -0.07
N GLU A 339 8.09 12.25 1.17
CA GLU A 339 7.62 13.27 2.09
C GLU A 339 8.70 14.31 2.47
N LEU A 340 9.94 13.86 2.61
CA LEU A 340 11.10 14.68 2.91
C LEU A 340 11.51 15.54 1.71
N ILE A 341 11.34 15.04 0.48
CA ILE A 341 11.63 15.80 -0.75
C ILE A 341 10.86 17.12 -0.80
N LEU A 342 9.60 17.17 -0.32
CA LEU A 342 8.82 18.41 -0.23
C LEU A 342 9.56 19.50 0.54
N GLN A 343 10.16 19.13 1.68
CA GLN A 343 10.86 20.05 2.55
C GLN A 343 12.27 20.35 2.02
N HIS A 344 13.01 19.31 1.60
CA HIS A 344 14.36 19.45 1.07
C HIS A 344 14.41 20.38 -0.15
N MET A 345 13.51 20.21 -1.12
CA MET A 345 13.45 21.05 -2.32
C MET A 345 13.21 22.52 -1.97
N SER A 346 12.40 22.76 -0.95
CA SER A 346 12.06 24.10 -0.49
C SER A 346 13.22 24.79 0.21
N VAL A 347 13.92 24.10 1.10
CA VAL A 347 15.02 24.70 1.87
C VAL A 347 16.32 24.77 1.07
N ARG A 348 16.64 23.72 0.29
CA ARG A 348 17.90 23.62 -0.45
C ARG A 348 17.91 24.48 -1.70
N PHE A 349 16.81 24.51 -2.46
CA PHE A 349 16.73 25.16 -3.77
C PHE A 349 15.75 26.34 -3.82
N GLY A 350 15.07 26.67 -2.72
CA GLY A 350 14.02 27.69 -2.72
C GLY A 350 12.79 27.31 -3.55
N TRP A 351 12.63 26.03 -3.89
CA TRP A 351 11.54 25.57 -4.75
C TRP A 351 10.21 25.54 -3.97
N PRO A 352 9.13 26.17 -4.46
CA PRO A 352 7.86 26.22 -3.74
C PRO A 352 7.30 24.81 -3.44
N ILE A 353 6.76 24.60 -2.23
CA ILE A 353 6.19 23.30 -1.81
C ILE A 353 5.11 22.83 -2.80
N SER A 354 4.29 23.75 -3.30
CA SER A 354 3.24 23.46 -4.30
C SER A 354 3.78 22.93 -5.63
N LYS A 355 4.94 23.42 -6.09
CA LYS A 355 5.58 22.90 -7.30
C LYS A 355 6.27 21.55 -7.05
N THR A 356 6.81 21.33 -5.85
CA THR A 356 7.36 20.01 -5.49
C THR A 356 6.26 18.94 -5.44
N ALA A 357 5.05 19.29 -5.00
CA ALA A 357 3.91 18.36 -5.05
C ALA A 357 3.58 17.90 -6.49
N LEU A 358 3.67 18.80 -7.48
CA LEU A 358 3.54 18.43 -8.90
C LEU A 358 4.65 17.49 -9.38
N LEU A 359 5.89 17.68 -8.89
CA LEU A 359 7.00 16.79 -9.20
C LEU A 359 6.74 15.36 -8.68
N LEU A 360 6.17 15.22 -7.48
CA LEU A 360 5.78 13.91 -6.93
C LEU A 360 4.73 13.21 -7.81
N SER A 361 3.79 13.96 -8.38
CA SER A 361 2.82 13.41 -9.33
C SER A 361 3.47 12.94 -10.63
N PHE A 362 4.38 13.72 -11.21
CA PHE A 362 5.12 13.24 -12.38
C PHE A 362 5.93 11.97 -12.07
N GLN A 363 6.47 11.87 -10.85
CA GLN A 363 7.12 10.67 -10.38
C GLN A 363 6.14 9.49 -10.25
N ALA A 364 4.94 9.69 -9.70
CA ALA A 364 3.91 8.66 -9.61
C ALA A 364 3.48 8.18 -11.01
N ALA A 365 3.34 9.08 -11.99
CA ALA A 365 3.08 8.73 -13.38
C ALA A 365 4.21 7.88 -13.99
N GLY A 366 5.47 8.28 -13.76
CA GLY A 366 6.63 7.50 -14.17
C GLY A 366 6.68 6.12 -13.51
N GLN A 367 6.31 6.03 -12.22
CA GLN A 367 6.23 4.79 -11.48
C GLN A 367 5.12 3.87 -12.01
N ILE A 368 3.97 4.41 -12.42
CA ILE A 368 2.93 3.64 -13.11
C ILE A 368 3.48 3.03 -14.40
N LEU A 369 4.15 3.82 -15.24
CA LEU A 369 4.76 3.33 -16.48
C LEU A 369 5.83 2.26 -16.20
N LEU A 370 6.62 2.45 -15.14
CA LEU A 370 7.63 1.50 -14.68
C LEU A 370 6.99 0.14 -14.32
N PHE A 371 5.92 0.14 -13.51
CA PHE A 371 5.24 -1.10 -13.11
C PHE A 371 4.42 -1.74 -14.23
N ALA A 372 3.80 -0.94 -15.11
CA ALA A 372 2.92 -1.45 -16.15
C ALA A 372 3.66 -1.97 -17.39
N VAL A 373 4.79 -1.32 -17.75
CA VAL A 373 5.49 -1.59 -19.01
C VAL A 373 6.92 -2.06 -18.76
N VAL A 374 7.72 -1.28 -18.03
CA VAL A 374 9.16 -1.52 -17.96
C VAL A 374 9.50 -2.80 -17.18
N LEU A 375 8.98 -2.95 -15.95
CA LEU A 375 9.30 -4.10 -15.10
C LEU A 375 8.81 -5.44 -15.70
N PRO A 376 7.59 -5.55 -16.26
CA PRO A 376 7.17 -6.77 -16.95
C PRO A 376 8.06 -7.14 -18.15
N GLN A 377 8.45 -6.15 -18.97
CA GLN A 377 9.31 -6.38 -20.14
C GLN A 377 10.73 -6.79 -19.72
N VAL A 378 11.29 -6.13 -18.71
CA VAL A 378 12.58 -6.51 -18.12
C VAL A 378 12.52 -7.92 -17.54
N ASN A 379 11.43 -8.27 -16.85
CA ASN A 379 11.25 -9.60 -16.28
C ASN A 379 11.19 -10.68 -17.38
N ILE A 380 10.44 -10.48 -18.46
CA ILE A 380 10.40 -11.41 -19.60
C ILE A 380 11.78 -11.55 -20.26
N TRP A 381 12.45 -10.43 -20.50
CA TRP A 381 13.79 -10.42 -21.08
C TRP A 381 14.80 -11.18 -20.21
N LEU A 382 14.74 -10.99 -18.90
CA LEU A 382 15.65 -11.59 -17.94
C LEU A 382 15.35 -13.09 -17.75
N LEU A 383 14.07 -13.49 -17.72
CA LEU A 383 13.64 -14.90 -17.71
C LEU A 383 14.13 -15.64 -18.95
N ASN A 384 13.99 -15.04 -20.14
CA ASN A 384 14.47 -15.62 -21.40
C ASN A 384 15.99 -15.81 -21.41
N ARG A 385 16.73 -14.94 -20.69
CA ARG A 385 18.20 -14.97 -20.64
C ARG A 385 18.73 -15.94 -19.56
N MET A 386 18.12 -15.95 -18.38
CA MET A 386 18.63 -16.69 -17.21
C MET A 386 17.99 -18.07 -17.03
N LYS A 387 16.83 -18.32 -17.65
CA LYS A 387 16.08 -19.59 -17.61
C LYS A 387 15.73 -20.13 -16.21
N SER A 388 15.90 -19.32 -15.15
CA SER A 388 15.54 -19.64 -13.77
C SER A 388 14.81 -18.46 -13.14
N SER A 389 13.68 -18.74 -12.49
CA SER A 389 12.85 -17.74 -11.80
C SER A 389 13.60 -17.11 -10.62
N SER A 390 14.33 -17.93 -9.85
CA SER A 390 15.13 -17.45 -8.71
C SER A 390 16.26 -16.52 -9.14
N ALA A 391 17.01 -16.90 -10.18
CA ALA A 391 18.13 -16.08 -10.68
C ALA A 391 17.65 -14.75 -11.29
N THR A 392 16.52 -14.78 -11.99
CA THR A 392 15.85 -13.59 -12.53
C THR A 392 15.42 -12.64 -11.40
N ASN A 393 14.72 -13.16 -10.38
CA ASN A 393 14.25 -12.35 -9.25
C ASN A 393 15.43 -11.78 -8.44
N LEU A 394 16.52 -12.52 -8.28
CA LEU A 394 17.75 -12.05 -7.63
C LEU A 394 18.38 -10.89 -8.42
N ALA A 395 18.61 -11.06 -9.72
CA ALA A 395 19.19 -10.02 -10.55
C ALA A 395 18.30 -8.77 -10.59
N MET A 396 16.98 -8.94 -10.69
CA MET A 396 16.03 -7.83 -10.65
C MET A 396 16.04 -7.10 -9.30
N THR A 397 16.15 -7.83 -8.19
CA THR A 397 16.29 -7.26 -6.85
C THR A 397 17.59 -6.47 -6.70
N GLN A 398 18.73 -7.04 -7.13
CA GLN A 398 20.04 -6.41 -7.08
C GLN A 398 20.12 -5.13 -7.91
N VAL A 399 19.64 -5.17 -9.16
CA VAL A 399 19.60 -3.99 -10.03
C VAL A 399 18.70 -2.91 -9.42
N SER A 400 17.53 -3.28 -8.90
CA SER A 400 16.60 -2.31 -8.29
C SER A 400 17.21 -1.60 -7.08
N VAL A 401 17.87 -2.34 -6.18
CA VAL A 401 18.52 -1.72 -5.00
C VAL A 401 19.72 -0.86 -5.37
N LEU A 402 20.46 -1.20 -6.43
CA LEU A 402 21.53 -0.35 -6.97
C LEU A 402 20.99 0.98 -7.52
N PHE A 403 19.85 0.97 -8.22
CA PHE A 403 19.18 2.20 -8.64
C PHE A 403 18.71 3.04 -7.45
N LEU A 404 18.18 2.42 -6.38
CA LEU A 404 17.82 3.14 -5.14
C LEU A 404 19.05 3.78 -4.50
N ALA A 405 20.16 3.06 -4.39
CA ALA A 405 21.41 3.54 -3.81
C ALA A 405 22.01 4.70 -4.63
N ALA A 406 22.17 4.50 -5.94
CA ALA A 406 22.73 5.50 -6.85
C ALA A 406 21.81 6.73 -6.94
N GLY A 407 20.49 6.53 -7.04
CA GLY A 407 19.51 7.60 -7.06
C GLY A 407 19.53 8.44 -5.78
N ALA A 408 19.55 7.79 -4.61
CA ALA A 408 19.66 8.48 -3.33
C ALA A 408 20.97 9.28 -3.20
N LEU A 409 22.10 8.69 -3.59
CA LEU A 409 23.39 9.36 -3.58
C LEU A 409 23.42 10.59 -4.49
N CYS A 410 22.93 10.44 -5.73
CA CYS A 410 22.85 11.52 -6.71
C CYS A 410 21.88 12.63 -6.28
N MET A 411 20.75 12.29 -5.65
CA MET A 411 19.85 13.29 -5.04
C MET A 411 20.57 14.09 -3.96
N GLY A 412 21.37 13.43 -3.11
CA GLY A 412 22.11 14.10 -2.05
C GLY A 412 23.22 15.04 -2.55
N LEU A 413 23.89 14.68 -3.65
CA LEU A 413 24.95 15.47 -4.30
C LEU A 413 24.44 16.57 -5.24
N ALA A 414 23.14 16.64 -5.49
CA ALA A 414 22.57 17.57 -6.46
C ALA A 414 22.77 19.03 -6.02
N ASN A 415 23.39 19.82 -6.89
CA ASN A 415 23.59 21.26 -6.69
C ASN A 415 22.63 22.14 -7.50
N SER A 416 21.72 21.53 -8.28
CA SER A 416 20.70 22.23 -9.04
C SER A 416 19.41 21.41 -9.13
N VAL A 417 18.28 22.10 -9.32
CA VAL A 417 16.95 21.47 -9.44
C VAL A 417 16.89 20.44 -10.58
N PRO A 418 17.40 20.71 -11.81
CA PRO A 418 17.35 19.72 -12.88
C PRO A 418 18.12 18.43 -12.56
N VAL A 419 19.29 18.55 -11.93
CA VAL A 419 20.10 17.39 -11.52
C VAL A 419 19.37 16.57 -10.46
N PHE A 420 18.72 17.23 -9.50
CA PHE A 420 17.90 16.57 -8.49
C PHE A 420 16.73 15.81 -9.12
N ILE A 421 16.03 16.42 -10.08
CA ILE A 421 14.89 15.79 -10.78
C ILE A 421 15.36 14.54 -11.53
N ILE A 422 16.46 14.61 -12.27
CA ILE A 422 17.02 13.44 -12.99
C ILE A 422 17.38 12.33 -12.00
N ALA A 423 18.05 12.66 -10.89
CA ALA A 423 18.39 11.71 -9.85
C ALA A 423 17.14 11.08 -9.20
N PHE A 424 16.08 11.85 -9.00
CA PHE A 424 14.82 11.40 -8.43
C PHE A 424 14.06 10.42 -9.34
N PHE A 425 14.06 10.65 -10.66
CA PHE A 425 13.55 9.66 -11.61
C PHE A 425 14.43 8.40 -11.65
N GLY A 426 15.75 8.55 -11.57
CA GLY A 426 16.68 7.42 -11.42
C GLY A 426 16.41 6.59 -10.16
N TYR A 427 16.15 7.25 -9.02
CA TYR A 427 15.72 6.61 -7.78
C TYR A 427 14.40 5.83 -7.97
N THR A 428 13.44 6.41 -8.70
CA THR A 428 12.13 5.78 -8.97
C THR A 428 12.23 4.46 -9.72
N LEU A 429 13.23 4.30 -10.61
CA LEU A 429 13.48 3.02 -11.30
C LEU A 429 13.76 1.86 -10.33
N GLY A 430 14.26 2.17 -9.13
CA GLY A 430 14.53 1.19 -8.09
C GLY A 430 13.31 0.77 -7.25
N ASN A 431 12.14 1.41 -7.42
CA ASN A 431 10.94 1.14 -6.59
C ASN A 431 10.38 -0.29 -6.76
N GLY A 432 10.81 -1.05 -7.78
CA GLY A 432 10.50 -2.48 -7.94
C GLY A 432 11.16 -3.41 -6.90
N PHE A 433 12.11 -2.90 -6.10
CA PHE A 433 12.90 -3.67 -5.14
C PHE A 433 12.05 -4.52 -4.17
N SER A 434 11.06 -3.91 -3.50
CA SER A 434 10.24 -4.62 -2.49
C SER A 434 9.47 -5.80 -3.12
N SER A 435 8.94 -5.61 -4.32
CA SER A 435 8.18 -6.65 -5.03
C SER A 435 9.08 -7.79 -5.50
N ALA A 436 10.24 -7.46 -6.09
CA ALA A 436 11.21 -8.46 -6.54
C ALA A 436 11.79 -9.27 -5.37
N LEU A 437 12.13 -8.61 -4.27
CA LEU A 437 12.66 -9.26 -3.07
C LEU A 437 11.62 -10.18 -2.43
N ARG A 438 10.35 -9.76 -2.36
CA ARG A 438 9.26 -10.60 -1.87
C ARG A 438 9.08 -11.86 -2.73
N SER A 439 9.08 -11.70 -4.06
CA SER A 439 9.01 -12.84 -5.00
C SER A 439 10.18 -13.81 -4.79
N LEU A 440 11.40 -13.29 -4.65
CA LEU A 440 12.59 -14.09 -4.39
C LEU A 440 12.49 -14.89 -3.09
N MET A 441 12.06 -14.25 -2.00
CA MET A 441 11.89 -14.92 -0.71
C MET A 441 10.86 -16.07 -0.76
N THR A 442 9.80 -15.93 -1.57
CA THR A 442 8.82 -17.01 -1.75
C THR A 442 9.37 -18.23 -2.51
N THR A 443 10.43 -18.06 -3.30
CA THR A 443 11.08 -19.19 -4.00
C THR A 443 12.05 -19.98 -3.12
N ILE A 444 12.48 -19.41 -1.98
CA ILE A 444 13.45 -20.03 -1.06
C ILE A 444 12.74 -20.93 -0.03
N VAL A 445 11.47 -20.63 0.25
CA VAL A 445 10.69 -21.25 1.33
C VAL A 445 9.73 -22.29 0.74
N HIS A 446 9.63 -23.45 1.39
CA HIS A 446 8.67 -24.49 1.01
C HIS A 446 7.22 -23.96 1.09
N PRO A 447 6.30 -24.38 0.19
CA PRO A 447 4.91 -23.92 0.19
C PRO A 447 4.20 -23.97 1.55
N ASP A 448 4.52 -24.96 2.38
CA ASP A 448 3.91 -25.17 3.70
C ASP A 448 4.23 -24.07 4.74
N HIS A 449 5.22 -23.22 4.47
CA HIS A 449 5.67 -22.18 5.39
C HIS A 449 5.53 -20.75 4.82
N LEU A 450 4.84 -20.58 3.69
CA LEU A 450 4.65 -19.26 3.07
C LEU A 450 3.89 -18.27 3.97
N SER A 451 2.92 -18.74 4.74
CA SER A 451 2.16 -17.90 5.69
C SER A 451 3.05 -17.32 6.79
N LEU A 452 3.99 -18.13 7.31
CA LEU A 452 4.98 -17.71 8.30
C LEU A 452 5.96 -16.70 7.69
N LEU A 453 6.40 -16.91 6.45
CA LEU A 453 7.24 -15.97 5.71
C LEU A 453 6.57 -14.60 5.57
N PHE A 454 5.33 -14.54 5.09
CA PHE A 454 4.62 -13.27 4.92
C PHE A 454 4.38 -12.57 6.26
N THR A 455 4.15 -13.33 7.33
CA THR A 455 4.04 -12.79 8.68
C THR A 455 5.37 -12.17 9.13
N ALA A 456 6.49 -12.84 8.91
CA ALA A 456 7.82 -12.28 9.21
C ALA A 456 8.10 -11.01 8.40
N ILE A 457 7.80 -11.02 7.10
CA ILE A 457 7.91 -9.84 6.22
C ILE A 457 7.11 -8.66 6.78
N ALA A 458 5.85 -8.89 7.17
CA ALA A 458 4.99 -7.85 7.72
C ALA A 458 5.54 -7.25 9.02
N VAL A 459 6.10 -8.06 9.91
CA VAL A 459 6.73 -7.59 11.16
C VAL A 459 7.93 -6.70 10.87
N PHE A 460 8.85 -7.14 9.99
CA PHE A 460 10.04 -6.38 9.64
C PHE A 460 9.70 -5.07 8.91
N GLU A 461 8.73 -5.12 8.00
CA GLU A 461 8.20 -3.93 7.33
C GLU A 461 7.56 -2.95 8.30
N GLY A 462 6.83 -3.45 9.30
CA GLY A 462 6.23 -2.63 10.35
C GLY A 462 7.27 -1.93 11.22
N ILE A 463 8.31 -2.65 11.67
CA ILE A 463 9.44 -2.08 12.42
C ILE A 463 10.13 -1.01 11.58
N SER A 464 10.36 -1.28 10.31
CA SER A 464 10.96 -0.31 9.40
C SER A 464 10.11 0.94 9.23
N ALA A 465 8.80 0.80 9.02
CA ALA A 465 7.90 1.94 8.84
C ALA A 465 7.93 2.88 10.06
N ILE A 466 7.97 2.32 11.27
CA ILE A 466 8.08 3.09 12.53
C ILE A 466 9.44 3.81 12.62
N GLY A 467 10.53 3.15 12.22
CA GLY A 467 11.89 3.69 12.32
C GLY A 467 12.31 4.64 11.19
N ALA A 468 11.76 4.48 9.98
CA ALA A 468 12.20 5.22 8.80
C ALA A 468 11.86 6.72 8.87
N SER A 469 10.65 7.07 9.31
CA SER A 469 10.21 8.47 9.46
C SER A 469 11.08 9.28 10.44
N PRO A 470 11.33 8.81 11.69
CA PRO A 470 12.19 9.54 12.62
C PRO A 470 13.65 9.53 12.18
N LEU A 471 14.16 8.45 11.58
CA LEU A 471 15.52 8.40 11.06
C LEU A 471 15.76 9.50 10.01
N LEU A 472 14.86 9.60 9.02
CA LEU A 472 14.97 10.62 7.96
C LEU A 472 14.68 12.04 8.48
N GLY A 473 13.66 12.21 9.34
CA GLY A 473 13.33 13.52 9.91
C GLY A 473 14.41 14.08 10.84
N LEU A 474 14.98 13.25 11.72
CA LEU A 474 16.05 13.66 12.63
C LEU A 474 17.37 13.88 11.90
N SER A 475 17.72 13.02 10.94
CA SER A 475 18.91 13.26 10.12
C SER A 475 18.78 14.53 9.28
N PHE A 476 17.57 14.90 8.84
CA PHE A 476 17.36 16.16 8.15
C PHE A 476 17.50 17.34 9.09
N SER A 477 16.97 17.24 10.31
CA SER A 477 17.17 18.24 11.37
C SER A 477 18.65 18.47 11.67
N VAL A 478 19.42 17.41 11.94
CA VAL A 478 20.88 17.50 12.14
C VAL A 478 21.59 18.07 10.91
N GLY A 479 21.17 17.66 9.72
CA GLY A 479 21.70 18.17 8.46
C GLY A 479 21.47 19.67 8.25
N LEU A 480 20.31 20.18 8.67
CA LEU A 480 19.97 21.60 8.62
C LEU A 480 20.80 22.41 9.62
N ASP A 481 21.01 21.89 10.83
CA ASP A 481 21.79 22.57 11.87
C ASP A 481 23.26 22.74 11.43
N ILE A 482 23.85 21.71 10.81
CA ILE A 482 25.21 21.76 10.25
C ILE A 482 25.27 22.65 9.00
N GLY A 483 24.29 22.51 8.10
CA GLY A 483 24.22 23.26 6.84
C GLY A 483 25.14 22.74 5.73
N GLY A 484 25.26 23.50 4.65
CA GLY A 484 26.07 23.12 3.49
C GLY A 484 25.54 21.86 2.79
N ILE A 485 26.43 20.90 2.52
CA ILE A 485 26.06 19.59 1.93
C ILE A 485 25.35 18.67 2.94
N ALA A 486 25.52 18.92 4.24
CA ALA A 486 24.89 18.13 5.29
C ALA A 486 23.36 18.26 5.30
N ILE A 487 22.78 19.29 4.66
CA ILE A 487 21.32 19.39 4.45
C ILE A 487 20.77 18.15 3.72
N SER A 488 21.60 17.50 2.91
CA SER A 488 21.26 16.26 2.19
C SER A 488 21.54 14.98 2.97
N LEU A 489 21.89 15.05 4.27
CA LEU A 489 22.22 13.91 5.13
C LEU A 489 21.22 12.73 5.06
N PRO A 490 19.89 12.95 5.03
CA PRO A 490 18.91 11.86 4.90
C PRO A 490 19.12 11.01 3.64
N PHE A 491 19.48 11.63 2.52
CA PHE A 491 19.74 10.93 1.26
C PHE A 491 21.04 10.13 1.32
N PHE A 492 22.08 10.65 1.98
CA PHE A 492 23.32 9.91 2.18
C PHE A 492 23.13 8.70 3.10
N ILE A 493 22.37 8.85 4.19
CA ILE A 493 22.03 7.73 5.08
C ILE A 493 21.24 6.67 4.31
N ALA A 494 20.24 7.07 3.54
CA ALA A 494 19.48 6.13 2.72
C ALA A 494 20.37 5.44 1.68
N ALA A 495 21.27 6.17 1.01
CA ALA A 495 22.22 5.59 0.07
C ALA A 495 23.12 4.54 0.74
N VAL A 496 23.64 4.81 1.94
CA VAL A 496 24.44 3.85 2.72
C VAL A 496 23.62 2.61 3.11
N LEU A 497 22.37 2.78 3.50
CA LEU A 497 21.51 1.64 3.84
C LEU A 497 21.13 0.81 2.60
N TYR A 498 20.88 1.45 1.46
CA TYR A 498 20.65 0.73 0.20
C TYR A 498 21.90 0.03 -0.30
N THR A 499 23.09 0.64 -0.22
CA THR A 499 24.34 -0.05 -0.59
C THR A 499 24.64 -1.21 0.33
N PHE A 500 24.38 -1.07 1.63
CA PHE A 500 24.51 -2.16 2.58
C PHE A 500 23.56 -3.32 2.25
N ALA A 501 22.28 -3.03 1.95
CA ALA A 501 21.33 -4.04 1.49
C ALA A 501 21.78 -4.70 0.17
N ALA A 502 22.33 -3.93 -0.77
CA ALA A 502 22.87 -4.45 -2.02
C ALA A 502 24.06 -5.40 -1.78
N MET A 503 24.99 -5.02 -0.89
CA MET A 503 26.13 -5.87 -0.51
C MET A 503 25.68 -7.17 0.15
N LEU A 504 24.72 -7.09 1.09
CA LEU A 504 24.15 -8.28 1.73
C LEU A 504 23.51 -9.24 0.72
N LEU A 505 22.78 -8.73 -0.27
CA LEU A 505 22.16 -9.54 -1.31
C LEU A 505 23.18 -10.14 -2.28
N LEU A 506 24.26 -9.42 -2.58
CA LEU A 506 25.34 -9.89 -3.45
C LEU A 506 26.16 -11.00 -2.79
N TRP A 507 26.44 -10.88 -1.49
CA TRP A 507 27.33 -11.79 -0.77
C TRP A 507 26.59 -12.96 -0.11
N GLY A 508 25.34 -12.72 0.30
CA GLY A 508 24.60 -13.61 1.16
C GLY A 508 23.62 -14.53 0.45
N MET A 509 23.26 -14.22 -0.80
CA MET A 509 22.32 -15.02 -1.61
C MET A 509 23.00 -15.51 -2.87
N SER A 510 24.02 -16.36 -2.70
CA SER A 510 24.52 -17.16 -3.82
C SER A 510 23.49 -18.25 -4.10
N ILE A 511 22.91 -18.22 -5.30
CA ILE A 511 22.04 -19.30 -5.77
C ILE A 511 22.99 -20.46 -6.09
N ASP A 512 22.95 -21.52 -5.29
CA ASP A 512 23.58 -22.79 -5.64
C ASP A 512 22.97 -23.25 -6.97
N SER A 513 23.76 -23.09 -8.03
CA SER A 513 23.41 -23.45 -9.39
C SER A 513 23.55 -24.97 -9.54
N GLY A 514 22.72 -25.75 -8.84
CA GLY A 514 23.05 -27.16 -8.62
C GLY A 514 21.93 -28.13 -8.23
N ALA A 515 20.65 -27.80 -8.38
CA ALA A 515 19.60 -28.81 -8.27
C ALA A 515 18.68 -28.75 -9.51
N PRO A 516 18.66 -29.79 -10.37
CA PRO A 516 17.65 -29.88 -11.41
C PRO A 516 16.29 -30.04 -10.75
N GLU A 517 15.35 -29.15 -11.08
CA GLU A 517 13.93 -29.39 -10.86
C GLU A 517 13.57 -30.65 -11.67
N THR A 518 13.31 -31.76 -10.97
CA THR A 518 12.73 -32.99 -11.54
C THR A 518 11.23 -32.96 -11.46
#